data_AF-A0A6G1QIJ5-F1
#
_entry.id   AF-A0A6G1QIJ5-F1
#
_cell.length_a   1.000
_cell.length_b   1.000
_cell.length_c   1.000
_cell.angle_alpha   90.00
_cell.angle_beta   90.00
_cell.angle_gamma   90.00
#
_symmetry.space_group_name_H-M   'P 1'
#
loop_
_entity.id
_entity.type
_entity.pdbx_description
1 polymer ?
#
loop_
_entity_poly.entity_id
_entity_poly.type
_entity_poly.pdbx_seq_one_letter_code
_entity_poly.pdbx_strand_id
1 'polypeptide(L)'
;MYSKKYKFSTEEDVFERLYPGKCSMFVLTDALIELRTKQREEKDLEALYEKRQEILRALERSIEDLRKAIKNVEEQEFNFDIFLQDQKTEKAIEKAEREKQEVLQMKAELLSLNEEYAQKNHRKEELDLEIQRHSVYSDVIAQAMKMTEFKEVESLALYLRNLLLCRDKFHSDLSVAQKNVLQQRKTLKSLKDEFKTMQLEKYDELLQAQAEFDAARVEGSKWEKEWQHIQDTAAKKTLFVGQIKMGVLNLYEMTGGILEEEGVSINDTETQLEKIKRFIQDQEDLLKAAGKTEDITYSFAQHCSGGLKEGFSNAVHLPPLMRPSTSDPSQQRRF
;
A
#
# COMPACT_ATOMS: atom_id res chain seq x y z
N MET A 1 88.73 112.08 -71.56
CA MET A 1 89.43 113.08 -70.70
C MET A 1 90.91 112.69 -70.57
N TYR A 2 91.73 113.63 -70.09
CA TYR A 2 92.98 113.46 -69.30
C TYR A 2 93.37 112.04 -68.80
N SER A 3 94.65 111.64 -68.63
CA SER A 3 95.91 112.42 -68.60
C SER A 3 97.18 111.55 -68.39
N LYS A 4 98.32 111.86 -69.09
CA LYS A 4 99.74 111.63 -68.66
C LYS A 4 100.16 110.13 -68.50
N LYS A 5 101.42 109.65 -68.44
CA LYS A 5 102.86 110.04 -68.63
C LYS A 5 103.69 108.73 -68.41
N TYR A 6 104.97 108.50 -68.75
CA TYR A 6 106.03 109.17 -69.55
C TYR A 6 107.24 108.19 -69.76
N LYS A 7 107.99 108.32 -70.88
CA LYS A 7 109.47 108.06 -71.07
C LYS A 7 110.05 106.65 -70.78
N PHE A 8 111.15 106.16 -71.38
CA PHE A 8 112.09 106.49 -72.50
C PHE A 8 112.93 105.21 -72.79
N SER A 9 113.83 105.02 -73.78
CA SER A 9 114.48 105.86 -74.83
C SER A 9 114.56 105.01 -76.16
N THR A 10 115.27 105.22 -77.29
CA THR A 10 116.57 105.84 -77.74
C THR A 10 117.84 105.10 -77.26
N GLU A 11 118.96 104.98 -77.98
CA GLU A 11 119.50 105.49 -79.29
C GLU A 11 120.05 104.27 -80.14
N GLU A 12 120.20 104.24 -81.48
CA GLU A 12 120.92 105.09 -82.47
C GLU A 12 122.48 104.92 -82.39
N ASP A 13 123.32 104.96 -83.46
CA ASP A 13 123.09 105.14 -84.91
C ASP A 13 124.23 104.67 -85.87
N VAL A 14 123.94 104.66 -87.19
CA VAL A 14 124.74 105.01 -88.41
C VAL A 14 126.29 104.89 -88.48
N PHE A 15 126.82 104.29 -89.58
CA PHE A 15 127.79 104.95 -90.50
C PHE A 15 127.88 104.35 -91.93
N GLU A 16 128.63 105.02 -92.83
CA GLU A 16 128.46 105.02 -94.30
C GLU A 16 129.71 104.62 -95.15
N ARG A 17 129.43 104.18 -96.40
CA ARG A 17 130.16 104.43 -97.69
C ARG A 17 131.41 103.64 -98.19
N LEU A 18 131.32 103.35 -99.51
CA LEU A 18 132.29 103.54 -100.63
C LEU A 18 133.07 102.35 -101.28
N TYR A 19 133.22 102.49 -102.62
CA TYR A 19 134.08 101.75 -103.58
C TYR A 19 133.64 100.31 -104.01
N PRO A 20 134.04 99.81 -105.22
CA PRO A 20 133.01 99.38 -106.18
C PRO A 20 133.24 98.08 -106.99
N GLY A 21 132.15 97.59 -107.62
CA GLY A 21 132.19 96.93 -108.93
C GLY A 21 132.02 95.41 -108.96
N LYS A 22 131.36 94.94 -110.04
CA LYS A 22 131.17 93.53 -110.46
C LYS A 22 130.52 92.56 -109.45
N CYS A 23 129.19 92.42 -109.50
CA CYS A 23 128.55 91.11 -109.41
C CYS A 23 127.10 91.13 -109.91
N SER A 24 126.63 90.04 -110.53
CA SER A 24 125.23 89.82 -110.90
C SER A 24 124.92 88.32 -110.92
N MET A 25 124.80 87.72 -109.73
CA MET A 25 124.63 86.27 -109.54
C MET A 25 124.06 85.93 -108.15
N PHE A 26 123.02 86.66 -107.68
CA PHE A 26 122.50 86.50 -106.31
C PHE A 26 120.98 86.69 -106.10
N VAL A 27 120.17 86.81 -107.17
CA VAL A 27 118.72 87.14 -107.05
C VAL A 27 117.81 85.90 -107.20
N LEU A 28 118.36 84.68 -107.07
CA LEU A 28 117.66 83.42 -107.34
C LEU A 28 117.71 82.38 -106.20
N THR A 29 118.39 82.67 -105.08
CA THR A 29 118.60 81.71 -103.99
C THR A 29 117.52 81.74 -102.90
N ASP A 30 117.01 82.93 -102.52
CA ASP A 30 116.17 83.06 -101.33
C ASP A 30 114.75 82.48 -101.52
N ALA A 31 114.14 82.71 -102.70
CA ALA A 31 112.78 82.25 -103.02
C ALA A 31 112.61 80.71 -102.98
N LEU A 32 113.70 79.95 -103.13
CA LEU A 32 113.68 78.48 -103.06
C LEU A 32 113.64 77.94 -101.61
N ILE A 33 113.96 78.77 -100.61
CA ILE A 33 113.97 78.38 -99.20
C ILE A 33 112.56 78.52 -98.61
N GLU A 34 111.86 79.63 -98.86
CA GLU A 34 110.47 79.85 -98.41
C GLU A 34 109.50 78.77 -98.91
N LEU A 35 109.62 78.38 -100.19
CA LEU A 35 108.76 77.35 -100.79
C LEU A 35 108.93 75.99 -100.08
N ARG A 36 110.11 75.71 -99.52
CA ARG A 36 110.44 74.52 -98.72
C ARG A 36 110.13 74.63 -97.23
N THR A 37 109.75 75.79 -96.70
CA THR A 37 109.11 75.88 -95.38
C THR A 37 107.60 75.72 -95.53
N LYS A 38 106.98 76.37 -96.52
CA LYS A 38 105.53 76.27 -96.79
C LYS A 38 105.06 74.83 -97.01
N GLN A 39 105.78 74.02 -97.80
CA GLN A 39 105.44 72.60 -98.01
C GLN A 39 105.62 71.69 -96.78
N ARG A 40 106.24 72.16 -95.70
CA ARG A 40 106.23 71.48 -94.39
C ARG A 40 105.06 71.97 -93.55
N GLU A 41 104.89 73.29 -93.43
CA GLU A 41 103.74 73.91 -92.76
C GLU A 41 102.41 73.34 -93.26
N GLU A 42 102.27 73.12 -94.57
CA GLU A 42 101.07 72.55 -95.20
C GLU A 42 100.82 71.08 -94.80
N LYS A 43 101.87 70.25 -94.72
CA LYS A 43 101.75 68.85 -94.27
C LYS A 43 101.55 68.73 -92.76
N ASP A 44 102.16 69.62 -91.99
CA ASP A 44 101.95 69.72 -90.55
C ASP A 44 100.51 70.20 -90.25
N LEU A 45 99.96 71.12 -91.06
CA LEU A 45 98.56 71.53 -91.02
C LEU A 45 97.59 70.40 -91.40
N GLU A 46 97.88 69.62 -92.44
CA GLU A 46 97.04 68.50 -92.86
C GLU A 46 97.06 67.36 -91.82
N ALA A 47 98.23 67.07 -91.24
CA ALA A 47 98.35 66.14 -90.11
C ALA A 47 97.62 66.65 -88.85
N LEU A 48 97.64 67.96 -88.58
CA LEU A 48 96.83 68.57 -87.52
C LEU A 48 95.33 68.51 -87.82
N TYR A 49 94.93 68.58 -89.10
CA TYR A 49 93.54 68.51 -89.54
C TYR A 49 92.97 67.10 -89.38
N GLU A 50 93.63 66.06 -89.90
CA GLU A 50 93.21 64.67 -89.69
C GLU A 50 93.19 64.31 -88.20
N LYS A 51 94.22 64.69 -87.44
CA LYS A 51 94.25 64.48 -85.99
C LYS A 51 93.08 65.17 -85.28
N ARG A 52 92.67 66.36 -85.73
CA ARG A 52 91.47 67.05 -85.23
C ARG A 52 90.18 66.33 -85.65
N GLN A 53 90.13 65.73 -86.84
CA GLN A 53 88.99 64.97 -87.35
C GLN A 53 88.86 63.58 -86.71
N GLU A 54 89.96 62.95 -86.29
CA GLU A 54 89.96 61.78 -85.40
C GLU A 54 89.46 62.14 -84.00
N ILE A 55 89.95 63.24 -83.42
CA ILE A 55 89.47 63.75 -82.11
C ILE A 55 87.96 64.03 -82.16
N LEU A 56 87.45 64.68 -83.22
CA LEU A 56 86.02 64.90 -83.40
C LEU A 56 85.24 63.58 -83.48
N ARG A 57 85.66 62.62 -84.30
CA ARG A 57 85.03 61.29 -84.41
C ARG A 57 85.10 60.49 -83.09
N ALA A 58 86.11 60.70 -82.26
CA ALA A 58 86.20 60.11 -80.92
C ALA A 58 85.24 60.78 -79.92
N LEU A 59 85.14 62.11 -79.96
CA LEU A 59 84.20 62.89 -79.15
C LEU A 59 82.74 62.56 -79.52
N GLU A 60 82.41 62.43 -80.80
CA GLU A 60 81.06 62.05 -81.26
C GLU A 60 80.62 60.68 -80.72
N ARG A 61 81.50 59.67 -80.77
CA ARG A 61 81.25 58.36 -80.13
C ARG A 61 81.08 58.51 -78.63
N SER A 62 81.99 59.23 -77.96
CA SER A 62 81.91 59.46 -76.51
C SER A 62 80.62 60.18 -76.08
N ILE A 63 80.11 61.11 -76.89
CA ILE A 63 78.83 61.79 -76.65
C ILE A 63 77.65 60.81 -76.79
N GLU A 64 77.67 59.95 -77.80
CA GLU A 64 76.60 58.98 -78.04
C GLU A 64 76.60 57.83 -77.02
N ASP A 65 77.77 57.39 -76.56
CA ASP A 65 77.90 56.40 -75.49
C ASP A 65 77.53 57.00 -74.11
N LEU A 66 77.84 58.28 -73.86
CA LEU A 66 77.32 59.02 -72.70
C LEU A 66 75.79 59.15 -72.74
N ARG A 67 75.19 59.40 -73.91
CA ARG A 67 73.71 59.45 -74.05
C ARG A 67 73.04 58.11 -73.75
N LYS A 68 73.64 57.00 -74.20
CA LYS A 68 73.15 55.65 -73.87
C LYS A 68 73.30 55.36 -72.37
N ALA A 69 74.43 55.76 -71.78
CA ALA A 69 74.65 55.62 -70.34
C ALA A 69 73.63 56.43 -69.52
N ILE A 70 73.34 57.68 -69.91
CA ILE A 70 72.31 58.52 -69.28
C ILE A 70 70.94 57.82 -69.36
N LYS A 71 70.49 57.41 -70.55
CA LYS A 71 69.19 56.72 -70.71
C LYS A 71 69.10 55.43 -69.89
N ASN A 72 70.16 54.63 -69.87
CA ASN A 72 70.20 53.41 -69.08
C ASN A 72 70.15 53.71 -67.56
N VAL A 73 70.69 54.84 -67.10
CA VAL A 73 70.55 55.29 -65.70
C VAL A 73 69.13 55.79 -65.44
N GLU A 74 68.55 56.61 -66.32
CA GLU A 74 67.15 57.07 -66.23
C GLU A 74 66.17 55.89 -66.17
N GLU A 75 66.37 54.86 -66.99
CA GLU A 75 65.61 53.61 -66.97
C GLU A 75 65.86 52.81 -65.68
N GLN A 76 67.08 52.78 -65.13
CA GLN A 76 67.37 52.11 -63.85
C GLN A 76 66.74 52.84 -62.65
N GLU A 77 66.78 54.17 -62.62
CA GLU A 77 66.11 54.98 -61.59
C GLU A 77 64.60 54.78 -61.62
N PHE A 78 63.98 54.82 -62.81
CA PHE A 78 62.54 54.57 -62.97
C PHE A 78 62.13 53.16 -62.52
N ASN A 79 62.89 52.13 -62.89
CA ASN A 79 62.65 50.76 -62.43
C ASN A 79 62.84 50.61 -60.90
N PHE A 80 63.79 51.33 -60.31
CA PHE A 80 64.03 51.31 -58.86
C PHE A 80 62.93 52.04 -58.09
N ASP A 81 62.41 53.15 -58.60
CA ASP A 81 61.27 53.86 -58.00
C ASP A 81 59.98 53.04 -58.07
N ILE A 82 59.73 52.33 -59.17
CA ILE A 82 58.63 51.33 -59.27
C ILE A 82 58.82 50.24 -58.21
N PHE A 83 60.00 49.61 -58.14
CA PHE A 83 60.29 48.58 -57.14
C PHE A 83 60.13 49.10 -55.69
N LEU A 84 60.50 50.36 -55.43
CA LEU A 84 60.29 50.99 -54.12
C LEU A 84 58.83 51.35 -53.84
N GLN A 85 57.98 51.53 -54.85
CA GLN A 85 56.53 51.68 -54.65
C GLN A 85 55.87 50.31 -54.43
N ASP A 86 56.18 49.32 -55.27
CA ASP A 86 55.63 47.97 -55.15
C ASP A 86 55.99 47.32 -53.81
N GLN A 87 57.24 47.46 -53.34
CA GLN A 87 57.61 46.98 -52.01
C GLN A 87 56.88 47.71 -50.86
N LYS A 88 56.47 48.98 -51.05
CA LYS A 88 55.68 49.72 -50.05
C LYS A 88 54.21 49.29 -50.07
N THR A 89 53.63 49.06 -51.25
CA THR A 89 52.24 48.60 -51.38
C THR A 89 52.11 47.16 -50.90
N GLU A 90 53.03 46.27 -51.26
CA GLU A 90 53.09 44.88 -50.77
C GLU A 90 53.16 44.83 -49.23
N LYS A 91 54.10 45.56 -48.60
CA LYS A 91 54.20 45.65 -47.13
C LYS A 91 52.95 46.25 -46.47
N ALA A 92 52.26 47.18 -47.14
CA ALA A 92 51.00 47.73 -46.65
C ALA A 92 49.85 46.70 -46.75
N ILE A 93 49.81 45.91 -47.83
CA ILE A 93 48.87 44.80 -48.03
C ILE A 93 49.12 43.71 -46.98
N GLU A 94 50.35 43.21 -46.82
CA GLU A 94 50.71 42.23 -45.78
C GLU A 94 50.33 42.67 -44.36
N LYS A 95 50.42 43.97 -44.07
CA LYS A 95 50.04 44.54 -42.77
C LYS A 95 48.51 44.57 -42.62
N ALA A 96 47.79 45.05 -43.64
CA ALA A 96 46.34 45.07 -43.65
C ALA A 96 45.72 43.66 -43.64
N GLU A 97 46.36 42.68 -44.27
CA GLU A 97 45.93 41.28 -44.23
C GLU A 97 46.16 40.63 -42.86
N ARG A 98 47.28 40.91 -42.19
CA ARG A 98 47.51 40.46 -40.80
C ARG A 98 46.50 41.09 -39.84
N GLU A 99 46.32 42.41 -39.88
CA GLU A 99 45.31 43.10 -39.05
C GLU A 99 43.90 42.55 -39.32
N LYS A 100 43.57 42.23 -40.57
CA LYS A 100 42.30 41.58 -40.94
C LYS A 100 42.20 40.14 -40.40
N GLN A 101 43.28 39.37 -40.40
CA GLN A 101 43.31 38.00 -39.84
C GLN A 101 43.18 38.02 -38.31
N GLU A 102 43.89 38.91 -37.62
CA GLU A 102 43.79 39.14 -36.18
C GLU A 102 42.36 39.55 -35.78
N VAL A 103 41.75 40.49 -36.53
CA VAL A 103 40.34 40.89 -36.34
C VAL A 103 39.35 39.74 -36.62
N LEU A 104 39.67 38.79 -37.51
CA LEU A 104 38.83 37.61 -37.75
C LEU A 104 38.95 36.57 -36.63
N GLN A 105 40.17 36.32 -36.13
CA GLN A 105 40.43 35.45 -34.97
C GLN A 105 39.72 35.99 -33.72
N MET A 106 39.95 37.26 -33.39
CA MET A 106 39.33 37.91 -32.23
C MET A 106 37.80 37.94 -32.31
N LYS A 107 37.20 38.03 -33.51
CA LYS A 107 35.75 37.89 -33.70
C LYS A 107 35.25 36.46 -33.46
N ALA A 108 35.99 35.45 -33.88
CA ALA A 108 35.62 34.05 -33.62
C ALA A 108 35.70 33.72 -32.12
N GLU A 109 36.74 34.20 -31.43
CA GLU A 109 36.88 34.09 -29.98
C GLU A 109 35.74 34.79 -29.23
N LEU A 110 35.39 36.02 -29.64
CA LEU A 110 34.30 36.79 -29.02
C LEU A 110 32.94 36.10 -29.22
N LEU A 111 32.69 35.51 -30.39
CA LEU A 111 31.49 34.69 -30.62
C LEU A 111 31.46 33.46 -29.71
N SER A 112 32.55 32.68 -29.66
CA SER A 112 32.66 31.48 -28.80
C SER A 112 32.46 31.83 -27.32
N LEU A 113 33.08 32.91 -26.84
CA LEU A 113 32.96 33.36 -25.46
C LEU A 113 31.55 33.87 -25.13
N ASN A 114 30.87 34.49 -26.09
CA ASN A 114 29.48 34.95 -25.94
C ASN A 114 28.50 33.76 -25.94
N GLU A 115 28.75 32.71 -26.72
CA GLU A 115 27.98 31.45 -26.66
C GLU A 115 28.17 30.73 -25.32
N GLU A 116 29.41 30.63 -24.82
CA GLU A 116 29.68 30.09 -23.49
C GLU A 116 28.98 30.92 -22.39
N TYR A 117 29.08 32.25 -22.45
CA TYR A 117 28.41 33.15 -21.50
C TYR A 117 26.89 32.95 -21.50
N ALA A 118 26.27 32.85 -22.68
CA ALA A 118 24.84 32.57 -22.81
C ALA A 118 24.45 31.22 -22.19
N GLN A 119 25.23 30.16 -22.42
CA GLN A 119 25.00 28.85 -21.80
C GLN A 119 25.15 28.90 -20.27
N LYS A 120 26.16 29.60 -19.73
CA LYS A 120 26.33 29.78 -18.28
C LYS A 120 25.17 30.56 -17.67
N ASN A 121 24.69 31.61 -18.35
CA ASN A 121 23.56 32.42 -17.87
C ASN A 121 22.25 31.62 -17.90
N HIS A 122 21.96 30.88 -18.96
CA HIS A 122 20.79 29.97 -19.02
C HIS A 122 20.82 28.95 -17.87
N ARG A 123 21.98 28.32 -17.62
CA ARG A 123 22.12 27.37 -16.51
C ARG A 123 22.00 28.02 -15.13
N LYS A 124 22.35 29.30 -14.99
CA LYS A 124 22.07 30.08 -13.76
C LYS A 124 20.57 30.32 -13.60
N GLU A 125 19.88 30.73 -14.65
CA GLU A 125 18.43 31.01 -14.63
C GLU A 125 17.61 29.74 -14.32
N GLU A 126 18.00 28.57 -14.85
CA GLU A 126 17.43 27.27 -14.46
C GLU A 126 17.55 27.00 -12.95
N LEU A 127 18.72 27.28 -12.37
CA LEU A 127 19.00 27.06 -10.95
C LEU A 127 18.31 28.09 -10.05
N ASP A 128 18.24 29.37 -10.47
CA ASP A 128 17.50 30.41 -9.77
C ASP A 128 15.99 30.09 -9.74
N LEU A 129 15.42 29.56 -10.83
CA LEU A 129 14.03 29.06 -10.89
C LEU A 129 13.82 27.82 -10.00
N GLU A 130 14.81 26.92 -9.92
CA GLU A 130 14.77 25.77 -9.01
C GLU A 130 14.85 26.20 -7.53
N ILE A 131 15.66 27.19 -7.18
CA ILE A 131 15.71 27.77 -5.84
C ILE A 131 14.39 28.46 -5.50
N GLN A 132 13.83 29.25 -6.42
CA GLN A 132 12.52 29.89 -6.26
C GLN A 132 11.39 28.87 -6.03
N ARG A 133 11.36 27.76 -6.79
CA ARG A 133 10.42 26.64 -6.56
C ARG A 133 10.48 26.06 -5.14
N HIS A 134 11.67 26.01 -4.53
CA HIS A 134 11.86 25.44 -3.19
C HIS A 134 11.76 26.47 -2.05
N SER A 135 11.68 27.77 -2.35
CA SER A 135 11.57 28.85 -1.35
C SER A 135 10.44 28.63 -0.34
N VAL A 136 9.29 28.14 -0.80
CA VAL A 136 8.11 27.83 0.04
C VAL A 136 8.45 26.84 1.17
N TYR A 137 9.36 25.88 0.95
CA TYR A 137 9.79 24.97 2.02
C TYR A 137 10.68 25.66 3.05
N SER A 138 11.47 26.67 2.64
CA SER A 138 12.25 27.50 3.55
C SER A 138 11.32 28.28 4.50
N ASP A 139 10.26 28.89 3.97
CA ASP A 139 9.27 29.61 4.79
C ASP A 139 8.53 28.69 5.76
N VAL A 140 8.12 27.50 5.30
CA VAL A 140 7.45 26.49 6.14
C VAL A 140 8.38 25.96 7.24
N ILE A 141 9.66 25.70 6.93
CA ILE A 141 10.66 25.28 7.92
C ILE A 141 10.94 26.42 8.91
N ALA A 142 11.09 27.66 8.44
CA ALA A 142 11.29 28.83 9.29
C ALA A 142 10.07 29.11 10.19
N GLN A 143 8.85 28.82 9.73
CA GLN A 143 7.65 28.88 10.57
C GLN A 143 7.61 27.74 11.59
N ALA A 144 7.97 26.51 11.21
CA ALA A 144 8.06 25.37 12.12
C ALA A 144 9.13 25.60 13.21
N MET A 145 10.28 26.20 12.87
CA MET A 145 11.32 26.61 13.82
C MET A 145 10.92 27.80 14.70
N LYS A 146 9.95 28.63 14.31
CA LYS A 146 9.34 29.64 15.19
C LYS A 146 8.29 29.04 16.14
N MET A 147 7.66 27.92 15.75
CA MET A 147 6.65 27.20 16.53
C MET A 147 7.23 26.11 17.44
N THR A 148 8.54 25.87 17.40
CA THR A 148 9.23 24.82 18.16
C THR A 148 10.54 25.35 18.74
N GLU A 149 11.13 24.65 19.71
CA GLU A 149 12.37 25.08 20.37
C GLU A 149 13.65 24.65 19.60
N PHE A 150 13.51 24.11 18.38
CA PHE A 150 14.63 23.61 17.59
C PHE A 150 15.44 24.74 16.96
N LYS A 151 16.71 24.83 17.34
CA LYS A 151 17.69 25.81 16.81
C LYS A 151 18.28 25.40 15.45
N GLU A 152 18.11 24.15 15.05
CA GLU A 152 18.70 23.56 13.84
C GLU A 152 17.64 22.79 13.04
N VAL A 153 17.67 22.95 11.71
CA VAL A 153 16.79 22.24 10.77
C VAL A 153 16.97 20.72 10.87
N GLU A 154 18.21 20.23 11.00
CA GLU A 154 18.50 18.80 11.07
C GLU A 154 17.93 18.17 12.35
N SER A 155 18.03 18.86 13.49
CA SER A 155 17.42 18.43 14.75
C SER A 155 15.88 18.36 14.65
N LEU A 156 15.24 19.35 14.00
CA LEU A 156 13.80 19.32 13.70
C LEU A 156 13.44 18.17 12.75
N ALA A 157 14.23 17.93 11.70
CA ALA A 157 13.99 16.86 10.73
C ALA A 157 14.12 15.47 11.36
N LEU A 158 15.10 15.25 12.25
CA LEU A 158 15.23 14.02 13.03
C LEU A 158 14.06 13.82 13.99
N TYR A 159 13.63 14.88 14.69
CA TYR A 159 12.45 14.83 15.55
C TYR A 159 11.18 14.45 14.77
N LEU A 160 10.91 15.11 13.63
CA LEU A 160 9.78 14.82 12.76
C LEU A 160 9.84 13.39 12.20
N ARG A 161 11.02 12.91 11.78
CA ARG A 161 11.22 11.53 11.31
C ARG A 161 10.89 10.51 12.41
N ASN A 162 11.34 10.75 13.64
CA ASN A 162 11.02 9.90 14.78
C ASN A 162 9.51 9.93 15.11
N LEU A 163 8.87 11.10 15.00
CA LEU A 163 7.43 11.26 15.19
C LEU A 163 6.60 10.45 14.17
N LEU A 164 7.03 10.45 12.89
CA LEU A 164 6.42 9.64 11.84
C LEU A 164 6.59 8.14 12.11
N LEU A 165 7.80 7.69 12.47
CA LEU A 165 8.05 6.29 12.85
C LEU A 165 7.21 5.85 14.07
N CYS A 166 7.08 6.71 15.08
CA CYS A 166 6.21 6.45 16.23
C CYS A 166 4.73 6.37 15.81
N ARG A 167 4.23 7.31 15.00
CA ARG A 167 2.87 7.30 14.45
C ARG A 167 2.57 6.00 13.72
N ASP A 168 3.47 5.57 12.84
CA ASP A 168 3.26 4.40 11.99
C ASP A 168 3.29 3.10 12.80
N LYS A 169 4.17 3.02 13.82
CA LYS A 169 4.13 1.95 14.82
C LYS A 169 2.81 1.94 15.60
N PHE A 170 2.39 3.07 16.18
CA PHE A 170 1.13 3.14 16.93
C PHE A 170 -0.09 2.78 16.07
N HIS A 171 -0.10 3.16 14.79
CA HIS A 171 -1.15 2.79 13.86
C HIS A 171 -1.17 1.27 13.56
N SER A 172 0.01 0.65 13.40
CA SER A 172 0.15 -0.81 13.28
C SER A 172 -0.36 -1.53 14.53
N ASP A 173 0.13 -1.12 15.71
CA ASP A 173 -0.21 -1.73 17.00
C ASP A 173 -1.72 -1.58 17.29
N LEU A 174 -2.32 -0.43 16.98
CA LEU A 174 -3.76 -0.19 17.07
C LEU A 174 -4.56 -1.08 16.09
N SER A 175 -4.08 -1.26 14.85
CA SER A 175 -4.73 -2.15 13.87
C SER A 175 -4.74 -3.60 14.33
N VAL A 176 -3.64 -4.07 14.93
CA VAL A 176 -3.55 -5.41 15.55
C VAL A 176 -4.50 -5.52 16.74
N ALA A 177 -4.50 -4.53 17.64
CA ALA A 177 -5.40 -4.51 18.79
C ALA A 177 -6.90 -4.53 18.38
N GLN A 178 -7.29 -3.76 17.36
CA GLN A 178 -8.65 -3.78 16.82
C GLN A 178 -9.03 -5.14 16.21
N LYS A 179 -8.13 -5.77 15.44
CA LYS A 179 -8.35 -7.12 14.90
C LYS A 179 -8.54 -8.15 16.03
N ASN A 180 -7.72 -8.09 17.08
CA ASN A 180 -7.83 -8.96 18.24
C ASN A 180 -9.16 -8.77 18.99
N VAL A 181 -9.61 -7.52 19.20
CA VAL A 181 -10.91 -7.22 19.84
C VAL A 181 -12.08 -7.71 18.98
N LEU A 182 -12.01 -7.58 17.65
CA LEU A 182 -13.04 -8.12 16.75
C LEU A 182 -13.08 -9.65 16.76
N GLN A 183 -11.92 -10.31 16.80
CA GLN A 183 -11.82 -11.76 16.92
C GLN A 183 -12.38 -12.25 18.27
N GLN A 184 -12.01 -11.61 19.38
CA GLN A 184 -12.54 -11.91 20.71
C GLN A 184 -14.06 -11.68 20.81
N ARG A 185 -14.60 -10.63 20.17
CA ARG A 185 -16.05 -10.43 20.06
C ARG A 185 -16.73 -11.54 19.26
N LYS A 186 -16.08 -12.06 18.20
CA LYS A 186 -16.61 -13.18 17.41
C LYS A 186 -16.64 -14.48 18.21
N THR A 187 -15.56 -14.82 18.92
CA THR A 187 -15.52 -16.05 19.75
C THR A 187 -16.42 -15.95 20.98
N LEU A 188 -16.51 -14.79 21.64
CA LEU A 188 -17.47 -14.58 22.72
C LEU A 188 -18.92 -14.71 22.23
N LYS A 189 -19.23 -14.28 20.99
CA LYS A 189 -20.54 -14.49 20.39
C LYS A 189 -20.80 -15.98 20.13
N SER A 190 -19.88 -16.69 19.47
CA SER A 190 -20.10 -18.11 19.16
C SER A 190 -20.28 -18.92 20.45
N LEU A 191 -19.40 -18.75 21.44
CA LEU A 191 -19.51 -19.42 22.75
C LEU A 191 -20.84 -19.11 23.45
N LYS A 192 -21.34 -17.87 23.35
CA LYS A 192 -22.65 -17.48 23.92
C LYS A 192 -23.83 -18.10 23.17
N ASP A 193 -23.71 -18.30 21.85
CA ASP A 193 -24.75 -18.92 21.04
C ASP A 193 -24.72 -20.45 21.19
N GLU A 194 -23.53 -21.08 21.24
CA GLU A 194 -23.29 -22.48 21.61
C GLU A 194 -23.87 -22.81 22.99
N PHE A 195 -23.61 -21.98 24.00
CA PHE A 195 -24.13 -22.16 25.36
C PHE A 195 -25.66 -22.08 25.42
N LYS A 196 -26.32 -21.22 24.63
CA LYS A 196 -27.79 -21.22 24.52
C LYS A 196 -28.32 -22.52 23.94
N THR A 197 -27.69 -23.03 22.89
CA THR A 197 -28.11 -24.31 22.26
C THR A 197 -28.03 -25.42 23.30
N MET A 198 -26.92 -25.53 24.02
CA MET A 198 -26.78 -26.50 25.12
C MET A 198 -27.81 -26.29 26.25
N GLN A 199 -28.15 -25.04 26.60
CA GLN A 199 -29.20 -24.76 27.58
C GLN A 199 -30.60 -25.19 27.10
N LEU A 200 -30.90 -25.06 25.81
CA LEU A 200 -32.16 -25.53 25.22
C LEU A 200 -32.20 -27.05 25.17
N GLU A 201 -31.13 -27.70 24.69
CA GLU A 201 -30.99 -29.17 24.70
C GLU A 201 -31.21 -29.76 26.10
N LYS A 202 -30.61 -29.16 27.14
CA LYS A 202 -30.79 -29.60 28.54
C LYS A 202 -32.14 -29.23 29.15
N TYR A 203 -32.84 -28.24 28.61
CA TYR A 203 -34.21 -27.94 29.00
C TYR A 203 -35.20 -28.94 28.37
N ASP A 204 -34.99 -29.30 27.10
CA ASP A 204 -35.82 -30.29 26.40
C ASP A 204 -35.61 -31.71 26.97
N GLU A 205 -34.38 -32.11 27.30
CA GLU A 205 -34.09 -33.34 28.07
C GLU A 205 -34.83 -33.37 29.41
N LEU A 206 -34.86 -32.25 30.15
CA LEU A 206 -35.54 -32.13 31.43
C LEU A 206 -37.06 -32.23 31.28
N LEU A 207 -37.63 -31.61 30.24
CA LEU A 207 -39.07 -31.73 29.93
C LEU A 207 -39.46 -33.16 29.56
N GLN A 208 -38.64 -33.87 28.79
CA GLN A 208 -38.87 -35.29 28.48
C GLN A 208 -38.84 -36.13 29.76
N ALA A 209 -37.80 -36.00 30.59
CA ALA A 209 -37.67 -36.75 31.83
C ALA A 209 -38.84 -36.46 32.81
N GLN A 210 -39.32 -35.21 32.88
CA GLN A 210 -40.50 -34.85 33.67
C GLN A 210 -41.77 -35.51 33.13
N ALA A 211 -41.97 -35.55 31.81
CA ALA A 211 -43.12 -36.20 31.19
C ALA A 211 -43.12 -37.72 31.40
N GLU A 212 -41.95 -38.37 31.31
CA GLU A 212 -41.78 -39.79 31.63
C GLU A 212 -42.05 -40.08 33.12
N PHE A 213 -41.55 -39.23 34.02
CA PHE A 213 -41.84 -39.33 35.46
C PHE A 213 -43.34 -39.17 35.75
N ASP A 214 -44.02 -38.19 35.16
CA ASP A 214 -45.45 -37.98 35.36
C ASP A 214 -46.31 -39.12 34.78
N ALA A 215 -45.91 -39.69 33.64
CA ALA A 215 -46.54 -40.89 33.10
C ALA A 215 -46.39 -42.09 34.05
N ALA A 216 -45.18 -42.34 34.56
CA ALA A 216 -44.89 -43.40 35.53
C ALA A 216 -45.65 -43.18 36.86
N ARG A 217 -45.75 -41.93 37.33
CA ARG A 217 -46.51 -41.54 38.52
C ARG A 217 -48.01 -41.81 38.35
N VAL A 218 -48.60 -41.41 37.22
CA VAL A 218 -50.00 -41.68 36.90
C VAL A 218 -50.27 -43.18 36.80
N GLU A 219 -49.36 -43.97 36.23
CA GLU A 219 -49.48 -45.42 36.14
C GLU A 219 -49.40 -46.08 37.52
N GLY A 220 -48.41 -45.71 38.36
CA GLY A 220 -48.31 -46.18 39.74
C GLY A 220 -49.58 -45.90 40.55
N SER A 221 -50.16 -44.70 40.42
CA SER A 221 -51.44 -44.34 41.05
C SER A 221 -52.68 -45.05 40.48
N LYS A 222 -52.57 -45.84 39.41
CA LYS A 222 -53.60 -46.83 39.01
C LYS A 222 -53.38 -48.14 39.76
N TRP A 223 -52.16 -48.68 39.70
CA TRP A 223 -51.81 -49.96 40.33
C TRP A 223 -52.01 -49.93 41.86
N GLU A 224 -51.74 -48.80 42.51
CA GLU A 224 -52.05 -48.57 43.92
C GLU A 224 -53.56 -48.69 44.22
N LYS A 225 -54.43 -48.17 43.34
CA LYS A 225 -55.90 -48.25 43.50
C LYS A 225 -56.45 -49.64 43.22
N GLU A 226 -55.95 -50.31 42.19
CA GLU A 226 -56.30 -51.71 41.90
C GLU A 226 -55.85 -52.63 43.05
N TRP A 227 -54.64 -52.41 43.58
CA TRP A 227 -54.14 -53.14 44.75
C TRP A 227 -54.99 -52.88 46.01
N GLN A 228 -55.32 -51.62 46.30
CA GLN A 228 -56.23 -51.26 47.39
C GLN A 228 -57.60 -51.94 47.23
N HIS A 229 -58.16 -51.96 46.02
CA HIS A 229 -59.44 -52.62 45.74
C HIS A 229 -59.36 -54.15 45.91
N ILE A 230 -58.26 -54.78 45.50
CA ILE A 230 -58.00 -56.21 45.75
C ILE A 230 -57.89 -56.50 47.25
N GLN A 231 -57.13 -55.68 47.99
CA GLN A 231 -56.93 -55.82 49.44
C GLN A 231 -58.26 -55.62 50.21
N ASP A 232 -59.02 -54.59 49.90
CA ASP A 232 -60.37 -54.34 50.44
C ASP A 232 -61.31 -55.51 50.17
N THR A 233 -61.27 -56.06 48.96
CA THR A 233 -62.11 -57.20 48.54
C THR A 233 -61.70 -58.49 49.27
N ALA A 234 -60.40 -58.73 49.43
CA ALA A 234 -59.88 -59.84 50.19
C ALA A 234 -60.27 -59.73 51.67
N ALA A 235 -60.13 -58.55 52.28
CA ALA A 235 -60.53 -58.31 53.67
C ALA A 235 -62.03 -58.56 53.89
N LYS A 236 -62.89 -58.06 52.99
CA LYS A 236 -64.35 -58.31 53.01
C LYS A 236 -64.69 -59.80 52.89
N LYS A 237 -64.03 -60.54 51.98
CA LYS A 237 -64.21 -61.99 51.83
C LYS A 237 -63.75 -62.77 53.06
N THR A 238 -62.58 -62.45 53.63
CA THR A 238 -62.06 -63.08 54.85
C THR A 238 -62.98 -62.84 56.05
N LEU A 239 -63.50 -61.62 56.21
CA LEU A 239 -64.49 -61.31 57.25
C LEU A 239 -65.79 -62.12 57.06
N PHE A 240 -66.30 -62.21 55.83
CA PHE A 240 -67.52 -62.98 55.54
C PHE A 240 -67.34 -64.49 55.76
N VAL A 241 -66.18 -65.05 55.40
CA VAL A 241 -65.83 -66.44 55.74
C VAL A 241 -65.75 -66.63 57.26
N GLY A 242 -65.17 -65.68 58.00
CA GLY A 242 -65.17 -65.69 59.46
C GLY A 242 -66.58 -65.66 60.07
N GLN A 243 -67.48 -64.84 59.51
CA GLN A 243 -68.89 -64.78 59.92
C GLN A 243 -69.62 -66.11 59.65
N ILE A 244 -69.39 -66.74 58.49
CA ILE A 244 -69.93 -68.08 58.20
C ILE A 244 -69.39 -69.11 59.19
N LYS A 245 -68.07 -69.14 59.44
CA LYS A 245 -67.46 -70.07 60.40
C LYS A 245 -68.06 -69.94 61.80
N MET A 246 -68.21 -68.71 62.31
CA MET A 246 -68.85 -68.49 63.61
C MET A 246 -70.34 -68.86 63.61
N GLY A 247 -71.07 -68.58 62.52
CA GLY A 247 -72.47 -68.98 62.39
C GLY A 247 -72.66 -70.50 62.42
N VAL A 248 -71.80 -71.24 61.73
CA VAL A 248 -71.78 -72.72 61.75
C VAL A 248 -71.38 -73.25 63.13
N LEU A 249 -70.33 -72.69 63.74
CA LEU A 249 -69.84 -73.11 65.06
C LEU A 249 -70.95 -73.01 66.12
N ASN A 250 -71.59 -71.84 66.21
CA ASN A 250 -72.69 -71.59 67.13
C ASN A 250 -73.87 -72.56 66.91
N LEU A 251 -74.20 -72.88 65.64
CA LEU A 251 -75.25 -73.85 65.32
C LEU A 251 -74.85 -75.28 65.71
N TYR A 252 -73.59 -75.66 65.53
CA TYR A 252 -73.09 -76.97 65.95
C TYR A 252 -73.11 -77.14 67.47
N GLU A 253 -72.67 -76.13 68.22
CA GLU A 253 -72.79 -76.08 69.69
C GLU A 253 -74.26 -76.22 70.12
N MET A 254 -75.19 -75.51 69.46
CA MET A 254 -76.64 -75.63 69.73
C MET A 254 -77.22 -77.03 69.46
N THR A 255 -76.61 -77.84 68.59
CA THR A 255 -77.00 -79.26 68.40
C THR A 255 -76.43 -80.21 69.48
N GLY A 256 -75.75 -79.68 70.50
CA GLY A 256 -75.04 -80.47 71.52
C GLY A 256 -73.66 -80.95 71.06
N GLY A 257 -73.09 -80.29 70.05
CA GLY A 257 -71.79 -80.63 69.48
C GLY A 257 -70.62 -80.31 70.40
N ILE A 258 -69.84 -81.33 70.77
CA ILE A 258 -68.57 -81.16 71.50
C ILE A 258 -67.47 -80.70 70.52
N LEU A 259 -66.57 -79.83 71.00
CA LEU A 259 -65.45 -79.23 70.26
C LEU A 259 -64.08 -79.75 70.72
N GLU A 260 -63.10 -79.65 69.83
CA GLU A 260 -61.68 -80.01 70.03
C GLU A 260 -61.44 -81.43 70.60
N GLU A 261 -60.88 -81.59 71.81
CA GLU A 261 -60.20 -82.82 72.25
C GLU A 261 -61.06 -84.11 72.22
N GLU A 262 -62.37 -83.99 72.44
CA GLU A 262 -63.34 -85.10 72.34
C GLU A 262 -64.38 -84.88 71.22
N GLY A 263 -64.12 -83.92 70.32
CA GLY A 263 -65.13 -83.27 69.49
C GLY A 263 -64.78 -83.13 68.01
N VAL A 264 -65.22 -82.00 67.43
CA VAL A 264 -64.80 -81.53 66.09
C VAL A 264 -63.98 -80.27 66.28
N SER A 265 -62.91 -80.07 65.51
CA SER A 265 -62.15 -78.83 65.63
C SER A 265 -62.98 -77.62 65.20
N ILE A 266 -62.80 -76.51 65.92
CA ILE A 266 -63.40 -75.19 65.66
C ILE A 266 -63.18 -74.75 64.21
N ASN A 267 -62.06 -75.15 63.60
CA ASN A 267 -61.73 -74.79 62.22
C ASN A 267 -62.36 -75.70 61.15
N ASP A 268 -62.83 -76.90 61.50
CA ASP A 268 -63.44 -77.86 60.58
C ASP A 268 -64.94 -77.59 60.39
N THR A 269 -65.21 -76.55 59.60
CA THR A 269 -66.55 -76.08 59.27
C THR A 269 -67.34 -77.10 58.43
N GLU A 270 -66.67 -78.00 57.71
CA GLU A 270 -67.32 -79.01 56.85
C GLU A 270 -67.91 -80.15 57.69
N THR A 271 -67.15 -80.70 58.63
CA THR A 271 -67.66 -81.72 59.57
C THR A 271 -68.72 -81.15 60.51
N GLN A 272 -68.59 -79.89 60.94
CA GLN A 272 -69.64 -79.20 61.71
C GLN A 272 -70.95 -79.10 60.91
N LEU A 273 -70.92 -78.62 59.65
CA LEU A 273 -72.09 -78.53 58.78
C LEU A 273 -72.76 -79.88 58.52
N GLU A 274 -71.98 -80.93 58.25
CA GLU A 274 -72.51 -82.27 58.00
C GLU A 274 -73.16 -82.88 59.25
N LYS A 275 -72.63 -82.59 60.47
CA LYS A 275 -73.30 -82.98 61.72
C LYS A 275 -74.60 -82.20 61.97
N ILE A 276 -74.62 -80.87 61.76
CA ILE A 276 -75.83 -80.05 61.87
C ILE A 276 -76.91 -80.55 60.90
N LYS A 277 -76.52 -80.84 59.66
CA LYS A 277 -77.41 -81.38 58.62
C LYS A 277 -78.03 -82.71 59.04
N ARG A 278 -77.24 -83.65 59.57
CA ARG A 278 -77.76 -84.93 60.09
C ARG A 278 -78.74 -84.70 61.24
N PHE A 279 -78.39 -83.85 62.21
CA PHE A 279 -79.30 -83.51 63.30
C PHE A 279 -80.65 -82.95 62.78
N ILE A 280 -80.64 -82.06 61.78
CA ILE A 280 -81.87 -81.55 61.16
C ILE A 280 -82.65 -82.68 60.46
N GLN A 281 -81.99 -83.58 59.75
CA GLN A 281 -82.62 -84.73 59.09
C GLN A 281 -83.22 -85.72 60.11
N ASP A 282 -82.52 -85.99 61.21
CA ASP A 282 -82.98 -86.84 62.32
C ASP A 282 -84.22 -86.21 62.99
N GLN A 283 -84.23 -84.90 63.24
CA GLN A 283 -85.40 -84.18 63.77
C GLN A 283 -86.56 -84.17 62.77
N GLU A 284 -86.30 -83.96 61.48
CA GLU A 284 -87.31 -84.04 60.43
C GLU A 284 -87.94 -85.44 60.34
N ASP A 285 -87.15 -86.51 60.42
CA ASP A 285 -87.64 -87.87 60.28
C ASP A 285 -88.33 -88.36 61.57
N LEU A 286 -87.90 -87.89 62.75
CA LEU A 286 -88.66 -87.98 64.00
C LEU A 286 -90.02 -87.27 63.89
N LEU A 287 -90.07 -86.06 63.31
CA LEU A 287 -91.33 -85.33 63.08
C LEU A 287 -92.23 -86.01 62.04
N LYS A 288 -91.66 -86.61 60.98
CA LYS A 288 -92.43 -87.42 60.01
C LYS A 288 -92.94 -88.73 60.63
N ALA A 289 -92.22 -89.32 61.58
CA ALA A 289 -92.71 -90.45 62.37
C ALA A 289 -93.81 -90.03 63.36
N ALA A 290 -93.67 -88.89 64.03
CA ALA A 290 -94.70 -88.31 64.88
C ALA A 290 -95.98 -87.95 64.09
N GLY A 291 -95.86 -87.34 62.91
CA GLY A 291 -96.99 -87.05 62.02
C GLY A 291 -97.72 -88.32 61.55
N LYS A 292 -96.99 -89.41 61.29
CA LYS A 292 -97.60 -90.75 61.06
C LYS A 292 -98.28 -91.34 62.30
N THR A 293 -98.03 -90.78 63.48
CA THR A 293 -98.73 -91.12 64.72
C THR A 293 -100.01 -90.28 64.88
N GLU A 294 -100.07 -89.07 64.30
CA GLU A 294 -101.28 -88.24 64.31
C GLU A 294 -102.45 -88.89 63.55
N ASP A 295 -102.20 -89.50 62.39
CA ASP A 295 -103.18 -90.31 61.63
C ASP A 295 -103.76 -91.49 62.45
N ILE A 296 -103.05 -91.96 63.48
CA ILE A 296 -103.52 -93.03 64.37
C ILE A 296 -104.28 -92.46 65.57
N THR A 297 -103.94 -91.24 66.03
CA THR A 297 -104.64 -90.57 67.16
C THR A 297 -105.90 -89.81 66.78
N TYR A 298 -106.07 -89.38 65.52
CA TYR A 298 -107.26 -88.65 65.07
C TYR A 298 -108.57 -89.46 65.17
N SER A 299 -108.47 -90.79 65.28
CA SER A 299 -109.62 -91.68 65.54
C SER A 299 -110.17 -91.59 66.98
N PHE A 300 -109.37 -91.12 67.94
CA PHE A 300 -109.74 -91.10 69.37
C PHE A 300 -110.04 -89.69 69.91
N ALA A 301 -109.67 -88.64 69.18
CA ALA A 301 -109.77 -87.24 69.63
C ALA A 301 -111.12 -86.54 69.31
N GLN A 302 -112.09 -87.23 68.69
CA GLN A 302 -113.36 -86.62 68.25
C GLN A 302 -114.49 -86.65 69.32
N HIS A 303 -114.16 -86.80 70.61
CA HIS A 303 -115.17 -87.03 71.67
C HIS A 303 -115.02 -86.20 72.97
N CYS A 304 -114.53 -84.96 72.87
CA CYS A 304 -114.82 -83.92 73.87
C CYS A 304 -114.80 -82.52 73.22
N SER A 305 -115.98 -81.95 72.97
CA SER A 305 -116.12 -80.55 72.53
C SER A 305 -116.32 -79.62 73.71
N GLY A 306 -115.70 -78.44 73.66
CA GLY A 306 -115.85 -77.37 74.64
C GLY A 306 -114.59 -77.13 75.48
N GLY A 307 -113.89 -76.00 75.39
CA GLY A 307 -114.05 -74.85 74.49
C GLY A 307 -113.81 -73.51 75.20
N LEU A 308 -113.51 -72.46 74.42
CA LEU A 308 -113.29 -71.07 74.85
C LEU A 308 -112.01 -70.85 75.70
N LYS A 309 -111.32 -69.69 75.65
CA LYS A 309 -111.23 -68.59 74.65
C LYS A 309 -110.12 -67.62 75.10
N GLU A 310 -109.52 -66.90 74.13
CA GLU A 310 -108.82 -65.60 74.33
C GLU A 310 -107.60 -65.60 75.30
N GLY A 311 -106.67 -64.63 75.27
CA GLY A 311 -106.49 -63.47 74.39
C GLY A 311 -105.18 -62.73 74.74
N PHE A 312 -105.08 -61.45 74.32
CA PHE A 312 -103.92 -60.53 74.48
C PHE A 312 -102.70 -60.88 73.58
N SER A 313 -102.12 -59.99 72.77
CA SER A 313 -101.64 -58.59 72.96
C SER A 313 -100.25 -58.53 73.64
N ASN A 314 -99.29 -57.68 73.20
CA ASN A 314 -99.37 -56.58 72.25
C ASN A 314 -98.08 -56.34 71.44
N ALA A 315 -98.20 -55.52 70.39
CA ALA A 315 -97.13 -55.13 69.47
C ALA A 315 -96.05 -54.23 70.10
N VAL A 316 -94.87 -54.20 69.46
CA VAL A 316 -93.89 -53.09 69.50
C VAL A 316 -93.50 -52.74 68.05
N HIS A 317 -93.18 -51.47 67.80
CA HIS A 317 -93.10 -50.85 66.47
C HIS A 317 -91.77 -50.09 66.32
N LEU A 318 -91.04 -50.29 65.22
CA LEU A 318 -89.82 -49.51 64.88
C LEU A 318 -89.74 -49.20 63.36
N PRO A 319 -88.92 -48.20 62.96
CA PRO A 319 -89.21 -47.32 61.81
C PRO A 319 -88.31 -47.58 60.56
N PRO A 320 -88.45 -46.81 59.45
CA PRO A 320 -88.01 -47.26 58.12
C PRO A 320 -86.55 -46.95 57.73
N LEU A 321 -86.10 -47.60 56.66
CA LEU A 321 -84.76 -47.53 56.09
C LEU A 321 -84.42 -46.15 55.49
N MET A 322 -83.29 -45.57 55.91
CA MET A 322 -82.60 -44.47 55.22
C MET A 322 -81.88 -44.97 53.95
N ARG A 323 -81.87 -44.16 52.89
CA ARG A 323 -80.99 -44.36 51.72
C ARG A 323 -79.63 -43.66 51.94
N PRO A 324 -78.50 -44.23 51.50
CA PRO A 324 -77.26 -43.49 51.33
C PRO A 324 -77.40 -42.39 50.26
N SER A 325 -76.71 -41.28 50.45
CA SER A 325 -76.63 -40.18 49.47
C SER A 325 -75.52 -40.41 48.45
N THR A 326 -75.72 -39.94 47.22
CA THR A 326 -74.66 -39.81 46.21
C THR A 326 -73.80 -38.58 46.54
N SER A 327 -72.50 -38.78 46.76
CA SER A 327 -71.51 -37.71 46.90
C SER A 327 -70.69 -37.53 45.60
N ASP A 328 -70.45 -36.27 45.24
CA ASP A 328 -69.86 -35.85 43.96
C ASP A 328 -68.32 -35.78 44.03
N PRO A 329 -67.57 -36.51 43.17
CA PRO A 329 -66.10 -36.53 43.17
C PRO A 329 -65.46 -35.30 42.48
N SER A 330 -66.03 -34.11 42.64
CA SER A 330 -65.62 -32.88 41.92
C SER A 330 -64.74 -31.90 42.73
N GLN A 331 -64.24 -32.27 43.92
CA GLN A 331 -63.28 -31.41 44.68
C GLN A 331 -62.14 -32.20 45.34
N GLN A 332 -61.11 -32.59 44.58
CA GLN A 332 -59.76 -32.81 45.12
C GLN A 332 -58.66 -32.78 44.04
N ARG A 333 -58.22 -31.55 43.68
CA ARG A 333 -56.91 -31.28 43.06
C ARG A 333 -56.34 -29.97 43.61
N ARG A 334 -55.48 -30.07 44.62
CA ARG A 334 -54.47 -29.07 45.02
C ARG A 334 -53.65 -29.65 46.17
N PHE A 335 -52.56 -30.31 45.83
CA PHE A 335 -51.19 -30.07 46.34
C PHE A 335 -50.22 -30.62 45.30
#